data_AF-A0A0F9QZ43-F1
#
_entry.id   AF-A0A0F9QZ43-F1
#
_cell.length_a   1.000
_cell.length_b   1.000
_cell.length_c   1.000
_cell.angle_alpha   90.00
_cell.angle_beta   90.00
_cell.angle_gamma   90.00
#
_symmetry.space_group_name_H-M   'P 1'
#
loop_
_entity.id
_entity.type
_entity.pdbx_description
1 polymer ?
#
loop_
_entity_poly.entity_id
_entity_poly.type
_entity_poly.pdbx_seq_one_letter_code
_entity_poly.pdbx_strand_id
1 'polypeptide(L)'
;MAGRPKRVFTEEEVSEIEEMAQRNCNTNTIARKLDIPFNSLERHFGKQIRQGRAIWKDKVRIAQDNLKETPQMAIWLGKQDLGQVDKQVIATETVNAKPQTAKDLQAAKAAAKAYNEAMAKADVKPRIVPITGTRGS
;
A
#
# COMPACT_ATOMS: atom_id res chain seq x y z
N MET A 1 10.00 36.50 24.17
CA MET A 1 9.94 35.64 22.95
C MET A 1 8.65 35.98 22.21
N ALA A 2 8.69 36.87 21.23
CA ALA A 2 7.53 37.12 20.39
C ALA A 2 7.33 35.90 19.46
N GLY A 3 6.23 35.16 19.64
CA GLY A 3 5.93 33.99 18.82
C GLY A 3 5.74 34.36 17.34
N ARG A 4 6.03 33.41 16.43
CA ARG A 4 5.78 33.56 14.99
C ARG A 4 4.31 33.97 14.77
N PRO A 5 4.02 34.99 13.94
CA PRO A 5 2.66 35.37 13.62
C PRO A 5 1.86 34.18 13.10
N LYS A 6 0.63 33.99 13.60
CA LYS A 6 -0.27 32.95 13.08
C LYS A 6 -0.75 33.38 11.70
N ARG A 7 -0.63 32.50 10.71
CA ARG A 7 -1.24 32.70 9.39
C ARG A 7 -2.75 32.75 9.56
N VAL A 8 -3.37 33.76 8.96
CA VAL A 8 -4.82 33.86 8.80
C VAL A 8 -5.12 33.43 7.36
N PHE A 9 -6.08 32.54 7.18
CA PHE A 9 -6.50 32.08 5.86
C PHE A 9 -7.63 32.97 5.36
N THR A 10 -7.60 33.34 4.09
CA THR A 10 -8.69 34.10 3.47
C THR A 10 -9.88 33.20 3.19
N GLU A 11 -11.07 33.77 3.07
CA GLU A 11 -12.28 33.00 2.74
C GLU A 11 -12.17 32.33 1.36
N GLU A 12 -11.50 32.98 0.42
CA GLU A 12 -11.18 32.44 -0.91
C GLU A 12 -10.29 31.19 -0.82
N GLU A 13 -9.22 31.23 -0.01
CA GLU A 13 -8.36 30.06 0.22
C GLU A 13 -9.15 28.89 0.81
N VAL A 14 -10.03 29.16 1.77
CA VAL A 14 -10.87 28.13 2.40
C VAL A 14 -11.82 27.49 1.39
N SER A 15 -12.50 28.31 0.59
CA SER A 15 -13.40 27.84 -0.47
C SER A 15 -12.66 26.97 -1.48
N GLU A 16 -11.47 27.38 -1.92
CA GLU A 16 -10.69 26.63 -2.89
C GLU A 16 -10.17 25.29 -2.31
N ILE A 17 -9.78 25.25 -1.03
CA ILE A 17 -9.44 24.00 -0.34
C ILE A 17 -10.63 23.04 -0.35
N GLU A 18 -11.83 23.55 -0.07
CA GLU A 18 -13.04 22.73 -0.01
C GLU A 18 -13.41 22.18 -1.40
N GLU A 19 -13.42 23.02 -2.43
CA GLU A 19 -13.68 22.57 -3.80
C GLU A 19 -12.68 21.51 -4.26
N MET A 20 -11.39 21.71 -4.01
CA MET A 20 -10.36 20.73 -4.36
C MET A 20 -10.50 19.43 -3.57
N ALA A 21 -10.87 19.51 -2.29
CA ALA A 21 -11.14 18.32 -1.48
C ALA A 21 -12.34 17.53 -2.01
N GLN A 22 -13.41 18.22 -2.41
CA GLN A 22 -14.60 17.62 -3.03
C GLN A 22 -14.34 17.03 -4.42
N ARG A 23 -13.23 17.38 -5.08
CA ARG A 23 -12.74 16.75 -6.32
C ARG A 23 -11.72 15.62 -6.05
N ASN A 24 -11.56 15.22 -4.79
CA ASN A 24 -10.63 14.19 -4.36
C ASN A 24 -9.15 14.49 -4.71
N CYS A 25 -8.77 15.77 -4.75
CA CYS A 25 -7.36 16.15 -4.92
C CYS A 25 -6.53 15.74 -3.69
N ASN A 26 -5.27 15.38 -3.91
CA ASN A 26 -4.31 15.07 -2.85
C ASN A 26 -3.96 16.34 -2.06
N THR A 27 -3.73 16.21 -0.74
CA THR A 27 -3.39 17.30 0.18
C THR A 27 -2.09 17.98 -0.25
N ASN A 28 -1.11 17.22 -0.77
CA ASN A 28 0.11 17.78 -1.34
C ASN A 28 -0.16 18.67 -2.56
N THR A 29 -1.13 18.32 -3.39
CA THR A 29 -1.49 19.10 -4.58
C THR A 29 -2.17 20.40 -4.17
N ILE A 30 -3.07 20.35 -3.19
CA ILE A 30 -3.74 21.53 -2.63
C ILE A 30 -2.70 22.47 -1.99
N ALA A 31 -1.78 21.92 -1.19
CA ALA A 31 -0.70 22.65 -0.55
C ALA A 31 0.18 23.40 -1.58
N ARG A 32 0.58 22.71 -2.66
CA ARG A 32 1.38 23.32 -3.75
C ARG A 32 0.61 24.38 -4.52
N LYS A 33 -0.69 24.17 -4.76
CA LYS A 33 -1.52 25.12 -5.52
C LYS A 33 -1.68 26.45 -4.78
N LEU A 34 -1.94 26.38 -3.48
CA LEU A 34 -2.24 27.54 -2.64
C LEU A 34 -1.01 28.12 -1.93
N ASP A 35 0.17 27.59 -2.22
CA ASP A 35 1.43 27.92 -1.53
C ASP A 35 1.28 27.88 0.02
N ILE A 36 0.64 26.80 0.50
CA ILE A 36 0.46 26.52 1.93
C ILE A 36 1.39 25.37 2.30
N PRO A 37 2.22 25.50 3.35
CA PRO A 37 3.00 24.37 3.85
C PRO A 37 2.08 23.20 4.22
N PHE A 38 2.43 21.99 3.78
CA PHE A 38 1.61 20.80 3.99
C PHE A 38 1.15 20.63 5.44
N ASN A 39 2.07 20.76 6.40
CA ASN A 39 1.77 20.62 7.83
C ASN A 39 0.75 21.66 8.32
N SER A 40 0.81 22.88 7.78
CA SER A 40 -0.16 23.93 8.10
C SER A 40 -1.52 23.60 7.52
N LEU A 41 -1.58 23.14 6.27
CA LEU A 41 -2.83 22.74 5.62
C LEU A 41 -3.48 21.56 6.38
N GLU A 42 -2.70 20.55 6.73
CA GLU A 42 -3.20 19.36 7.44
C GLU A 42 -3.70 19.72 8.85
N ARG A 43 -2.95 20.54 9.59
CA ARG A 43 -3.33 20.96 10.94
C ARG A 43 -4.63 21.76 10.97
N HIS A 44 -4.85 22.63 9.99
CA HIS A 44 -5.99 23.54 9.98
C HIS A 44 -7.22 22.96 9.25
N PHE A 45 -7.02 22.26 8.13
CA PHE A 45 -8.09 21.81 7.25
C PHE A 45 -8.16 20.29 7.07
N GLY A 46 -7.32 19.51 7.76
CA GLY A 46 -7.25 18.06 7.58
C GLY A 46 -8.56 17.32 7.81
N LYS A 47 -9.45 17.82 8.70
CA LYS A 47 -10.79 17.26 8.89
C LYS A 47 -11.71 17.59 7.71
N GLN A 48 -11.74 18.85 7.28
CA GLN A 48 -12.59 19.33 6.19
C GLN A 48 -12.19 18.67 4.86
N ILE A 49 -10.89 18.53 4.59
CA ILE A 49 -10.38 17.82 3.42
C ILE A 49 -10.82 16.34 3.43
N ARG A 50 -10.75 15.67 4.59
CA ARG A 50 -11.22 14.28 4.72
C ARG A 50 -12.73 14.15 4.47
N GLN A 51 -13.52 15.09 4.98
CA GLN A 51 -14.96 15.14 4.75
C GLN A 51 -15.29 15.37 3.26
N GLY A 52 -14.65 16.34 2.61
CA GLY A 52 -14.83 16.59 1.17
C GLY A 52 -14.51 15.35 0.31
N ARG A 53 -13.46 14.60 0.66
CA ARG A 53 -13.13 13.34 -0.01
C ARG A 53 -14.15 12.23 0.25
N ALA A 54 -14.71 12.16 1.45
CA ALA A 54 -15.78 11.20 1.75
C ALA A 54 -17.02 11.47 0.90
N ILE A 55 -17.41 12.75 0.77
CA ILE A 55 -18.51 13.18 -0.11
C ILE A 55 -18.22 12.81 -1.57
N TRP A 56 -16.98 13.01 -2.04
CA TRP A 56 -16.62 12.60 -3.40
C TRP A 56 -16.76 11.09 -3.61
N LYS A 57 -16.29 10.27 -2.67
CA LYS A 57 -16.41 8.80 -2.75
C LYS A 57 -17.86 8.36 -2.80
N ASP A 58 -18.72 8.99 -2.01
CA ASP A 58 -20.15 8.73 -2.01
C ASP A 58 -20.79 9.07 -3.38
N LYS A 59 -20.47 10.24 -3.94
CA LYS A 59 -20.91 10.64 -5.29
C LYS A 59 -20.46 9.65 -6.37
N VAL A 60 -19.21 9.20 -6.30
CA VAL A 60 -18.68 8.19 -7.23
C VAL A 60 -19.44 6.88 -7.08
N ARG A 61 -19.74 6.46 -5.85
CA ARG A 61 -20.49 5.23 -5.62
C ARG A 61 -21.90 5.30 -6.18
N ILE A 62 -22.62 6.40 -5.94
CA ILE A 62 -23.94 6.66 -6.54
C ILE A 62 -23.86 6.62 -8.08
N ALA A 63 -22.83 7.23 -8.67
CA ALA A 63 -22.63 7.19 -10.12
C ALA A 63 -22.36 5.77 -10.64
N GLN A 64 -21.57 4.97 -9.92
CA GLN A 64 -21.33 3.55 -10.25
C GLN A 64 -22.63 2.73 -10.18
N ASP A 65 -23.45 2.94 -9.15
CA ASP A 65 -24.73 2.26 -8.99
C ASP A 65 -25.71 2.63 -10.11
N ASN A 66 -25.67 3.87 -10.62
CA ASN A 66 -26.46 4.28 -11.79
C ASN A 66 -25.97 3.64 -13.10
N LEU A 67 -24.69 3.28 -13.18
CA LEU A 67 -24.09 2.62 -14.35
C LEU A 67 -24.11 1.10 -14.28
N LYS A 68 -24.73 0.50 -13.25
CA LYS A 68 -24.75 -0.94 -13.00
C LYS A 68 -25.32 -1.79 -14.13
N GLU A 69 -26.14 -1.21 -15.01
CA GLU A 69 -26.71 -1.91 -16.16
C GLU A 69 -25.68 -2.19 -17.25
N THR A 70 -24.54 -1.48 -17.23
CA THR A 70 -23.44 -1.76 -18.15
C THR A 70 -22.72 -3.05 -17.72
N PRO A 71 -22.45 -4.00 -18.63
CA PRO A 71 -21.78 -5.27 -18.29
C PRO A 71 -20.45 -5.07 -17.58
N GLN A 72 -19.66 -4.07 -17.99
CA GLN A 72 -18.37 -3.76 -17.37
C GLN A 72 -18.52 -3.32 -15.92
N MET A 73 -19.49 -2.45 -15.62
CA MET A 73 -19.73 -2.00 -14.25
C MET A 73 -20.32 -3.12 -13.39
N ALA A 74 -21.22 -3.95 -13.94
CA ALA A 74 -21.77 -5.11 -13.25
C ALA A 74 -20.66 -6.10 -12.85
N ILE A 75 -19.71 -6.39 -13.75
CA ILE A 75 -18.53 -7.22 -13.44
C ILE A 75 -17.68 -6.57 -12.35
N TRP A 76 -17.42 -5.27 -12.46
CA TRP A 76 -16.61 -4.56 -11.47
C TRP A 76 -17.26 -4.59 -10.07
N LEU A 77 -18.55 -4.26 -9.98
CA LEU A 77 -19.33 -4.31 -8.74
C LEU A 77 -19.44 -5.73 -8.19
N GLY A 78 -19.64 -6.74 -9.06
CA GLY A 78 -19.65 -8.15 -8.67
C GLY A 78 -18.34 -8.59 -8.01
N LYS A 79 -17.19 -8.11 -8.52
CA LYS A 79 -15.88 -8.37 -7.90
C LYS A 79 -15.72 -7.65 -6.56
N GLN A 80 -16.11 -6.38 -6.48
CA GLN A 80 -15.89 -5.56 -5.26
C GLN A 80 -16.88 -5.88 -4.13
N ASP A 81 -18.17 -6.01 -4.44
CA ASP A 81 -19.24 -6.09 -3.43
C ASP A 81 -19.65 -7.54 -3.13
N LEU A 82 -19.58 -8.43 -4.13
CA LEU A 82 -20.01 -9.84 -4.00
C LEU A 82 -18.83 -10.81 -3.84
N GLY A 83 -17.60 -10.31 -3.83
CA GLY A 83 -16.40 -11.12 -3.68
C GLY A 83 -16.16 -12.11 -4.84
N GLN A 84 -16.66 -11.80 -6.03
CA GLN A 84 -16.41 -12.62 -7.21
C GLN A 84 -14.91 -12.60 -7.54
N VAL A 85 -14.33 -13.79 -7.72
CA VAL A 85 -12.91 -13.96 -8.06
C VAL A 85 -12.76 -14.68 -9.38
N ASP A 86 -11.78 -14.26 -10.17
CA ASP A 86 -11.40 -14.96 -11.40
C ASP A 86 -10.65 -16.23 -11.01
N LYS A 87 -11.18 -17.40 -11.39
CA LYS A 87 -10.47 -18.68 -11.18
C LYS A 87 -9.32 -18.78 -12.18
N GLN A 88 -8.09 -18.84 -11.68
CA GLN A 88 -6.91 -19.14 -12.50
C GLN A 88 -6.55 -20.62 -12.38
N VAL A 89 -6.44 -21.31 -13.51
CA VAL A 89 -5.88 -22.67 -13.57
C VAL A 89 -4.38 -22.52 -13.84
N ILE A 90 -3.57 -22.68 -12.81
CA ILE A 90 -2.11 -22.63 -12.94
C ILE A 90 -1.64 -24.05 -13.29
N ALA A 91 -1.45 -24.32 -14.57
CA ALA A 91 -0.73 -25.51 -15.00
C ALA A 91 0.77 -25.28 -14.74
N THR A 92 1.30 -25.90 -13.69
CA THR A 92 2.75 -25.97 -13.49
C THR A 92 3.27 -27.12 -14.33
N GLU A 93 3.86 -26.78 -15.48
CA GLU A 93 4.75 -27.72 -16.16
C GLU A 93 5.93 -27.97 -15.22
N THR A 94 6.07 -29.21 -14.75
CA THR A 94 7.26 -29.63 -14.03
C THR A 94 8.41 -29.61 -15.03
N VAL A 95 9.14 -28.50 -15.05
CA VAL A 95 10.44 -28.46 -15.73
C VAL A 95 11.28 -29.52 -15.04
N ASN A 96 11.55 -30.63 -15.75
CA ASN A 96 12.42 -31.71 -15.29
C ASN A 96 13.74 -31.08 -14.83
N ALA A 97 13.87 -30.87 -13.52
CA ALA A 97 15.11 -30.42 -12.94
C ALA A 97 16.16 -31.47 -13.33
N LYS A 98 17.22 -31.04 -14.03
CA LYS A 98 18.30 -31.94 -14.41
C LYS A 98 18.71 -32.70 -13.14
N PRO A 99 18.79 -34.05 -13.17
CA PRO A 99 19.17 -34.82 -11.99
C PRO A 99 20.53 -34.30 -11.52
N GLN A 100 20.60 -33.88 -10.25
CA GLN A 100 21.85 -33.43 -9.66
C GLN A 100 22.90 -34.54 -9.85
N THR A 101 24.02 -34.19 -10.48
CA THR A 101 25.07 -35.17 -10.72
C THR A 101 25.74 -35.51 -9.38
N ALA A 102 26.40 -36.66 -9.30
CA ALA A 102 27.13 -37.05 -8.09
C ALA A 102 28.18 -36.00 -7.65
N LYS A 103 28.70 -35.21 -8.61
CA LYS A 103 29.61 -34.09 -8.35
C LYS A 103 28.90 -32.93 -7.66
N ASP A 104 27.68 -32.61 -8.05
CA ASP A 104 26.89 -31.52 -7.44
C ASP A 104 26.52 -31.84 -5.99
N LEU A 105 26.18 -33.10 -5.72
CA LEU A 105 25.91 -33.59 -4.36
C LEU A 105 27.17 -33.56 -3.49
N GLN A 106 28.33 -33.91 -4.05
CA GLN A 106 29.61 -33.82 -3.33
C GLN A 106 30.00 -32.38 -3.06
N ALA A 107 29.84 -31.47 -4.02
CA ALA A 107 30.08 -30.04 -3.85
C ALA A 107 29.17 -29.45 -2.78
N ALA A 108 27.88 -29.82 -2.77
CA ALA A 108 26.93 -29.38 -1.74
C ALA A 108 27.30 -29.90 -0.35
N LYS A 109 27.70 -31.18 -0.23
CA LYS A 109 28.15 -31.76 1.04
C LYS A 109 29.46 -31.13 1.54
N ALA A 110 30.40 -30.84 0.65
CA ALA A 110 31.65 -30.17 0.98
C ALA A 110 31.40 -28.72 1.44
N ALA A 111 30.52 -27.99 0.76
CA ALA A 111 30.13 -26.63 1.15
C ALA A 111 29.42 -26.61 2.51
N ALA A 112 28.49 -27.54 2.75
CA ALA A 112 27.80 -27.67 4.04
C ALA A 112 28.78 -28.01 5.18
N LYS A 113 29.74 -28.92 4.93
CA LYS A 113 30.78 -29.26 5.91
C LYS A 113 31.69 -28.06 6.21
N ALA A 114 32.16 -27.36 5.18
CA ALA A 114 32.98 -26.17 5.33
C ALA A 114 32.26 -25.05 6.10
N TYR A 115 30.97 -24.84 5.83
CA TYR A 115 30.14 -23.90 6.58
C TYR A 115 30.01 -24.29 8.06
N ASN A 116 29.70 -25.56 8.34
CA ASN A 116 29.58 -26.05 9.71
C ASN A 116 30.90 -25.95 10.49
N GLU A 117 32.03 -26.24 9.85
CA GLU A 117 33.36 -26.11 10.46
C GLU A 117 33.76 -24.65 10.69
N ALA A 118 33.43 -23.75 9.76
CA ALA A 118 33.64 -22.31 9.93
C ALA A 118 32.80 -21.75 11.07
N MET A 119 31.53 -22.17 11.19
CA MET A 119 30.63 -21.78 12.27
C MET A 119 31.07 -22.35 13.63
N ALA A 120 31.59 -23.58 13.67
CA ALA A 120 32.10 -24.20 14.90
C ALA A 120 33.39 -23.52 15.41
N LYS A 121 34.26 -23.04 14.51
CA LYS A 121 35.49 -22.31 14.88
C LYS A 121 35.25 -20.86 15.31
N ALA A 122 34.13 -20.27 14.89
CA ALA A 122 33.82 -18.86 15.18
C ALA A 122 33.16 -18.64 16.55
N ASP A 123 32.85 -19.69 17.32
CA ASP A 123 32.08 -19.65 18.58
C ASP A 123 30.80 -18.78 18.51
N VAL A 124 30.22 -18.70 17.30
CA VAL A 124 28.98 -17.97 17.05
C VAL A 124 27.83 -18.96 17.22
N LYS A 125 27.19 -18.96 18.38
CA LYS A 125 25.89 -19.62 18.57
C LYS A 125 24.94 -19.14 17.47
N PRO A 126 24.32 -20.05 16.68
CA PRO A 126 23.32 -19.63 15.71
C PRO A 126 22.21 -18.89 16.45
N ARG A 127 22.02 -17.62 16.10
CA ARG A 127 20.91 -16.81 16.63
C ARG A 127 19.63 -17.39 16.03
N ILE A 128 19.00 -18.33 16.75
CA ILE A 128 17.65 -18.77 16.46
C ILE A 128 16.77 -17.54 16.68
N VAL A 129 16.41 -16.87 15.59
CA VAL A 129 15.42 -15.79 15.63
C VAL A 129 14.07 -16.50 15.76
N PRO A 130 13.35 -16.34 16.88
CA PRO A 130 12.01 -16.93 16.99
C PRO A 130 11.17 -16.33 15.87
N ILE A 131 10.52 -17.18 15.08
CA ILE A 131 9.50 -16.77 14.12
C ILE A 131 8.34 -16.26 14.98
N THR A 132 8.33 -14.97 15.29
CA THR A 132 7.18 -14.31 15.87
C THR A 132 6.11 -14.27 14.80
N GLY A 133 5.27 -15.30 14.79
CA GLY A 133 4.05 -15.33 13.99
C GLY A 133 3.15 -14.18 14.43
N THR A 134 3.15 -13.09 13.68
CA THR A 134 2.04 -12.15 13.62
C THR A 134 0.88 -12.87 12.95
N ARG A 135 0.08 -13.61 13.73
CA ARG A 135 -1.30 -13.90 13.33
C ARG A 135 -2.06 -12.58 13.40
N GLY A 136 -2.27 -11.97 12.24
CA GLY A 136 -3.25 -10.90 12.08
C GLY A 136 -4.60 -11.43 12.54
N SER A 137 -5.15 -10.76 13.55
CA SER A 137 -6.56 -10.82 13.93
C SER A 137 -7.27 -9.66 13.26
#